data_AF-A0A431VRF4-F1
#
_entry.id   AF-A0A431VRF4-F1
#
_cell.length_a   1.000
_cell.length_b   1.000
_cell.length_c   1.000
_cell.angle_alpha   90.00
_cell.angle_beta   90.00
_cell.angle_gamma   90.00
#
_symmetry.space_group_name_H-M   'P 1'
#
loop_
_entity.id
_entity.type
_entity.pdbx_description
1 polymer ?
#
loop_
_entity_poly.entity_id
_entity_poly.type
_entity_poly.pdbx_seq_one_letter_code
_entity_poly.pdbx_strand_id
1 'polypeptide(L)'
;MLLPSALADDINCNGPITGKTIDGNIKVSGGTCTITGSRIKGNIEVERGGRLVLRSSTVEGNIEAKNSYGFSVINGNLLLENGAGAEVRSNMVDGNLEFENNRGRLLLSGNQVDGDVECEGNRWTYSFSNNRVGGDREGQCRSWR
;
A
#
# COMPACT_ATOMS: atom_id res chain seq x y z
N MET A 1 0.50 28.59 28.05
CA MET A 1 0.01 28.04 26.76
C MET A 1 0.43 26.59 26.70
N LEU A 2 -0.50 25.64 26.90
CA LEU A 2 -0.25 24.24 26.55
C LEU A 2 -0.50 24.12 25.05
N LEU A 3 0.52 23.73 24.29
CA LEU A 3 0.32 23.26 22.93
C LEU A 3 -0.57 22.00 23.02
N PRO A 4 -1.62 21.86 22.20
CA PRO A 4 -2.26 20.57 22.04
C PRO A 4 -1.20 19.65 21.45
N SER A 5 -0.75 18.66 22.23
CA SER A 5 -0.05 17.53 21.64
C SER A 5 -0.99 16.94 20.60
N ALA A 6 -0.62 17.03 19.32
CA ALA A 6 -1.26 16.24 18.29
C ALA A 6 -0.96 14.78 18.62
N LEU A 7 -1.86 14.15 19.37
CA LEU A 7 -1.85 12.71 19.53
C LEU A 7 -2.16 12.17 18.14
N ALA A 8 -1.13 11.69 17.45
CA ALA A 8 -1.33 10.76 16.36
C ALA A 8 -2.25 9.66 16.91
N ASP A 9 -3.49 9.61 16.40
CA ASP A 9 -4.47 8.62 16.82
C ASP A 9 -4.07 7.32 16.11
N ASP A 10 -3.05 6.66 16.67
CA ASP A 10 -2.55 5.39 16.15
C ASP A 10 -3.64 4.34 16.34
N ILE A 11 -4.04 3.70 15.24
CA ILE A 11 -5.18 2.78 15.20
C ILE A 11 -4.70 1.36 14.95
N ASN A 12 -4.97 0.47 15.90
CA ASN A 12 -4.99 -0.96 15.64
C ASN A 12 -6.30 -1.32 14.91
N CYS A 13 -6.22 -1.49 13.59
CA CYS A 13 -7.38 -1.71 12.76
C CYS A 13 -7.79 -3.19 12.74
N ASN A 14 -8.87 -3.49 13.45
CA ASN A 14 -9.47 -4.82 13.52
C ASN A 14 -10.87 -4.89 12.85
N GLY A 15 -11.21 -3.89 12.03
CA GLY A 15 -12.54 -3.75 11.42
C GLY A 15 -12.62 -2.63 10.39
N PRO A 16 -13.82 -2.27 9.92
CA PRO A 16 -13.97 -1.23 8.92
C PRO A 16 -13.76 0.19 9.48
N ILE A 17 -13.11 1.04 8.69
CA ILE A 17 -12.95 2.48 8.90
C ILE A 17 -13.64 3.17 7.72
N THR A 18 -14.46 4.19 7.97
CA THR A 18 -15.18 4.89 6.89
C THR A 18 -15.30 6.38 7.17
N GLY A 19 -14.97 7.21 6.17
CA GLY A 19 -15.17 8.67 6.22
C GLY A 19 -14.30 9.41 7.24
N LYS A 20 -13.17 8.84 7.67
CA LYS A 20 -12.34 9.42 8.74
C LYS A 20 -11.09 10.11 8.20
N THR A 21 -10.63 11.14 8.90
CA THR A 21 -9.24 11.60 8.80
C THR A 21 -8.48 11.04 10.00
N ILE A 22 -7.38 10.34 9.74
CA ILE A 22 -6.52 9.72 10.74
C ILE A 22 -5.17 10.41 10.64
N ASP A 23 -4.83 11.17 11.69
CA ASP A 23 -3.55 11.89 11.74
C ASP A 23 -2.38 10.97 12.18
N GLY A 24 -2.69 9.80 12.75
CA GLY A 24 -1.71 8.80 13.18
C GLY A 24 -1.50 7.63 12.23
N ASN A 25 -0.78 6.63 12.70
CA ASN A 25 -0.47 5.41 11.98
C ASN A 25 -1.58 4.37 12.12
N ILE A 26 -1.65 3.42 11.20
CA ILE A 26 -2.56 2.29 11.29
C ILE A 26 -1.74 1.00 11.33
N LYS A 27 -2.08 0.11 12.26
CA LYS A 27 -1.51 -1.22 12.35
C LYS A 27 -2.59 -2.28 12.18
N VAL A 28 -2.36 -3.24 11.29
CA VAL A 28 -3.24 -4.38 11.03
C VAL A 28 -2.54 -5.65 11.48
N SER A 29 -2.75 -6.04 12.74
CA SER A 29 -2.09 -7.22 13.35
C SER A 29 -2.68 -8.58 12.93
N GLY A 30 -3.80 -8.57 12.20
CA GLY A 30 -4.47 -9.79 11.75
C GLY A 30 -5.89 -9.49 11.25
N GLY A 31 -6.52 -10.46 10.57
CA GLY A 31 -7.87 -10.28 10.06
C GLY A 31 -7.94 -9.28 8.91
N THR A 32 -9.12 -8.73 8.61
CA THR A 32 -9.30 -7.78 7.51
C THR A 32 -9.66 -6.39 8.02
N CYS A 33 -8.78 -5.41 7.75
CA CYS A 33 -9.04 -3.99 7.89
C CYS A 33 -9.55 -3.43 6.56
N THR A 34 -10.75 -2.84 6.55
CA THR A 34 -11.30 -2.19 5.35
C THR A 34 -11.47 -0.70 5.59
N ILE A 35 -10.77 0.13 4.85
CA ILE A 35 -10.79 1.58 4.99
C ILE A 35 -11.45 2.17 3.75
N THR A 36 -12.52 2.93 3.93
CA THR A 36 -13.32 3.50 2.83
C THR A 36 -13.46 5.02 2.97
N GLY A 37 -13.29 5.79 1.90
CA GLY A 37 -13.55 7.24 1.91
C GLY A 37 -12.75 8.01 2.96
N SER A 38 -11.56 7.54 3.35
CA SER A 38 -10.81 8.07 4.49
C SER A 38 -9.46 8.67 4.07
N ARG A 39 -8.91 9.56 4.88
CA ARG A 39 -7.58 10.17 4.70
C ARG A 39 -6.68 9.79 5.86
N ILE A 40 -5.54 9.19 5.57
CA ILE A 40 -4.57 8.71 6.55
C ILE A 40 -3.30 9.52 6.32
N LYS A 41 -2.90 10.32 7.31
CA LYS A 41 -1.68 11.11 7.21
C LYS A 41 -0.45 10.32 7.65
N GLY A 42 -0.62 9.35 8.55
CA GLY A 42 0.45 8.46 8.99
C GLY A 42 0.68 7.27 8.06
N ASN A 43 1.50 6.34 8.53
CA ASN A 43 1.86 5.11 7.84
C ASN A 43 0.86 3.99 8.13
N ILE A 44 0.81 2.98 7.27
CA ILE A 44 0.06 1.75 7.51
C ILE A 44 1.00 0.55 7.55
N GLU A 45 1.06 -0.15 8.68
CA GLU A 45 1.77 -1.42 8.83
C GLU A 45 0.76 -2.58 8.82
N VAL A 46 0.97 -3.56 7.93
CA VAL A 46 0.17 -4.78 7.87
C VAL A 46 1.06 -5.96 8.23
N GLU A 47 0.81 -6.56 9.38
CA GLU A 47 1.55 -7.71 9.88
C GLU A 47 1.05 -9.02 9.24
N ARG A 48 1.78 -10.10 9.53
CA ARG A 48 1.47 -11.44 9.04
C ARG A 48 0.05 -11.87 9.40
N GLY A 49 -0.73 -12.26 8.39
CA GLY A 49 -2.13 -12.68 8.56
C GLY A 49 -3.12 -11.51 8.59
N GLY A 50 -2.63 -10.27 8.49
CA GLY A 50 -3.42 -9.08 8.23
C GLY A 50 -3.77 -8.95 6.75
N ARG A 51 -4.92 -8.33 6.48
CA ARG A 51 -5.39 -7.96 5.15
C ARG A 51 -5.87 -6.52 5.18
N LEU A 52 -5.31 -5.67 4.33
CA LEU A 52 -5.74 -4.28 4.18
C LEU A 52 -6.53 -4.11 2.89
N VAL A 53 -7.70 -3.48 2.98
CA VAL A 53 -8.52 -3.11 1.84
C VAL A 53 -8.81 -1.62 1.94
N LEU A 54 -8.11 -0.80 1.16
CA LEU A 54 -8.45 0.61 0.97
C LEU A 54 -9.52 0.72 -0.12
N ARG A 55 -10.39 1.73 -0.04
CA ARG A 55 -11.40 2.06 -1.06
C ARG A 55 -11.60 3.56 -1.07
N SER A 56 -11.38 4.22 -2.20
CA SER A 56 -11.56 5.68 -2.33
C SER A 56 -10.94 6.45 -1.16
N SER A 57 -9.75 6.04 -0.71
CA SER A 57 -9.08 6.58 0.46
C SER A 57 -7.70 7.10 0.03
N THR A 58 -7.11 7.98 0.84
CA THR A 58 -5.79 8.56 0.60
C THR A 58 -4.89 8.23 1.78
N VAL A 59 -3.69 7.73 1.52
CA VAL A 59 -2.64 7.50 2.52
C VAL A 59 -1.45 8.35 2.13
N GLU A 60 -1.15 9.40 2.89
CA GLU A 60 -0.03 10.32 2.64
C GLU A 60 1.31 9.74 3.11
N GLY A 61 1.27 8.85 4.11
CA GLY A 61 2.42 8.09 4.56
C GLY A 61 2.72 6.87 3.68
N ASN A 62 3.58 6.00 4.20
CA ASN A 62 3.95 4.75 3.54
C ASN A 62 3.04 3.62 3.97
N ILE A 63 2.79 2.68 3.07
CA ILE A 63 2.16 1.39 3.41
C ILE A 63 3.25 0.32 3.37
N GLU A 64 3.47 -0.35 4.49
CA GLU A 64 4.37 -1.49 4.65
C GLU A 64 3.54 -2.76 4.93
N ALA A 65 3.67 -3.77 4.08
CA ALA A 65 2.86 -4.97 4.17
C ALA A 65 3.71 -6.24 4.09
N LYS A 66 3.76 -6.98 5.21
CA LYS A 66 4.49 -8.25 5.32
C LYS A 66 3.51 -9.43 5.29
N ASN A 67 3.69 -10.36 4.35
CA ASN A 67 2.82 -11.53 4.17
C ASN A 67 1.30 -11.22 3.99
N SER A 68 0.92 -10.08 3.39
CA SER A 68 -0.47 -9.62 3.36
C SER A 68 -0.99 -9.32 1.95
N TYR A 69 -2.33 -9.41 1.79
CA TYR A 69 -3.05 -9.08 0.55
C TYR A 69 -3.62 -7.66 0.64
N GLY A 70 -3.01 -6.69 -0.05
CA GLY A 70 -3.46 -5.30 -0.07
C GLY A 70 -4.22 -4.91 -1.34
N PHE A 71 -5.28 -4.10 -1.21
CA PHE A 71 -5.99 -3.40 -2.30
C PHE A 71 -6.07 -1.88 -2.08
N SER A 72 -5.88 -1.10 -3.16
CA SER A 72 -6.42 0.24 -3.49
C SER A 72 -5.79 1.56 -2.95
N VAL A 73 -6.28 2.65 -3.57
CA VAL A 73 -5.69 3.97 -3.87
C VAL A 73 -4.81 4.57 -2.78
N ILE A 74 -3.62 4.99 -3.21
CA ILE A 74 -2.54 5.57 -2.41
C ILE A 74 -2.28 6.94 -3.04
N ASN A 75 -2.07 8.01 -2.26
CA ASN A 75 -1.30 9.17 -2.72
C ASN A 75 -0.04 9.19 -1.83
N GLY A 76 1.03 8.52 -2.25
CA GLY A 76 2.17 8.23 -1.38
C GLY A 76 3.01 7.08 -1.92
N ASN A 77 3.95 6.55 -1.13
CA ASN A 77 4.78 5.40 -1.52
C ASN A 77 4.18 4.08 -1.01
N LEU A 78 4.41 2.99 -1.73
CA LEU A 78 4.08 1.62 -1.31
C LEU A 78 5.36 0.78 -1.27
N LEU A 79 5.63 0.13 -0.13
CA LEU A 79 6.68 -0.88 0.00
C LEU A 79 6.04 -2.22 0.41
N LEU A 80 6.25 -3.25 -0.40
CA LEU A 80 5.79 -4.61 -0.14
C LEU A 80 6.99 -5.56 -0.05
N GLU A 81 7.23 -6.08 1.16
CA GLU A 81 8.37 -6.95 1.45
C GLU A 81 7.90 -8.30 2.01
N ASN A 82 8.48 -9.41 1.55
CA ASN A 82 8.22 -10.77 2.08
C ASN A 82 6.72 -11.15 2.10
N GLY A 83 5.97 -10.67 1.10
CA GLY A 83 4.53 -10.82 0.91
C GLY A 83 4.07 -12.15 0.33
N ALA A 84 2.84 -12.54 0.68
CA ALA A 84 2.15 -13.74 0.16
C ALA A 84 1.27 -13.44 -1.06
N GLY A 85 1.20 -12.19 -1.53
CA GLY A 85 0.42 -11.75 -2.71
C GLY A 85 -0.09 -10.32 -2.54
N ALA A 86 -0.12 -9.48 -3.58
CA ALA A 86 -0.69 -8.14 -3.49
C ALA A 86 -1.40 -7.72 -4.78
N GLU A 87 -2.42 -6.88 -4.65
CA GLU A 87 -3.32 -6.51 -5.76
C GLU A 87 -3.60 -5.01 -5.78
N VAL A 88 -2.76 -4.28 -6.51
CA VAL A 88 -2.78 -2.82 -6.60
C VAL A 88 -3.48 -2.43 -7.90
N ARG A 89 -4.71 -1.88 -7.83
CA ARG A 89 -5.49 -1.48 -9.02
C ARG A 89 -6.01 -0.05 -9.02
N SER A 90 -5.95 0.61 -10.18
CA SER A 90 -6.60 1.91 -10.43
C SER A 90 -6.22 3.02 -9.44
N ASN A 91 -4.95 3.09 -9.06
CA ASN A 91 -4.41 4.00 -8.05
C ASN A 91 -3.61 5.16 -8.67
N MET A 92 -3.45 6.25 -7.93
CA MET A 92 -2.59 7.40 -8.29
C MET A 92 -1.46 7.57 -7.27
N VAL A 93 -0.38 6.83 -7.45
CA VAL A 93 0.75 6.75 -6.53
C VAL A 93 1.68 7.92 -6.81
N ASP A 94 1.64 8.97 -6.00
CA ASP A 94 2.54 10.14 -6.14
C ASP A 94 4.02 9.80 -5.85
N GLY A 95 4.29 8.61 -5.30
CA GLY A 95 5.60 8.11 -4.94
C GLY A 95 6.04 6.85 -5.67
N ASN A 96 6.89 6.04 -5.03
CA ASN A 96 7.44 4.81 -5.57
C ASN A 96 6.60 3.57 -5.18
N LEU A 97 6.69 2.54 -6.02
CA LEU A 97 6.24 1.19 -5.70
C LEU A 97 7.44 0.26 -5.61
N GLU A 98 7.68 -0.35 -4.46
CA GLU A 98 8.79 -1.28 -4.26
C GLU A 98 8.26 -2.63 -3.81
N PHE A 99 8.68 -3.69 -4.49
CA PHE A 99 8.27 -5.06 -4.22
C PHE A 99 9.51 -5.93 -4.02
N GLU A 100 9.71 -6.50 -2.83
CA GLU A 100 10.90 -7.31 -2.52
C GLU A 100 10.60 -8.70 -1.93
N ASN A 101 11.35 -9.71 -2.39
CA ASN A 101 11.41 -11.06 -1.80
C ASN A 101 10.06 -11.76 -1.58
N ASN A 102 9.05 -11.33 -2.32
CA ASN A 102 7.71 -11.82 -2.13
C ASN A 102 7.64 -13.29 -2.76
N ARG A 103 6.66 -14.18 -2.41
CA ARG A 103 6.39 -15.48 -3.11
C ARG A 103 4.97 -15.77 -3.68
N GLY A 104 4.00 -14.86 -3.53
CA GLY A 104 2.59 -14.96 -3.93
C GLY A 104 2.19 -14.63 -5.39
N ARG A 105 0.99 -14.04 -5.60
CA ARG A 105 0.55 -13.41 -6.88
C ARG A 105 0.50 -11.88 -6.77
N LEU A 106 1.21 -11.17 -7.65
CA LEU A 106 1.35 -9.71 -7.67
C LEU A 106 0.54 -9.26 -8.88
N LEU A 107 -0.45 -8.42 -8.64
CA LEU A 107 -1.26 -7.84 -9.68
C LEU A 107 -1.22 -6.33 -9.54
N LEU A 108 -0.72 -5.66 -10.56
CA LEU A 108 -0.59 -4.22 -10.62
C LEU A 108 -1.29 -3.76 -11.89
N SER A 109 -2.52 -3.24 -11.82
CA SER A 109 -3.29 -2.91 -13.03
C SER A 109 -3.98 -1.56 -13.00
N GLY A 110 -3.84 -0.75 -14.05
CA GLY A 110 -4.59 0.51 -14.16
C GLY A 110 -4.06 1.66 -13.31
N ASN A 111 -2.86 1.57 -12.74
CA ASN A 111 -2.33 2.60 -11.85
C ASN A 111 -1.55 3.67 -12.61
N GLN A 112 -1.57 4.89 -12.10
CA GLN A 112 -0.62 5.94 -12.41
C GLN A 112 0.35 6.03 -11.24
N VAL A 113 1.65 5.90 -11.52
CA VAL A 113 2.73 6.02 -10.54
C VAL A 113 3.61 7.14 -11.02
N ASP A 114 3.77 8.21 -10.24
CA ASP A 114 4.60 9.34 -10.63
C ASP A 114 6.09 9.05 -10.39
N GLY A 115 6.41 8.24 -9.37
CA GLY A 115 7.75 7.74 -9.09
C GLY A 115 8.12 6.45 -9.82
N ASP A 116 9.06 5.71 -9.21
CA ASP A 116 9.65 4.49 -9.76
C ASP A 116 8.87 3.24 -9.37
N VAL A 117 9.02 2.17 -10.15
CA VAL A 117 8.50 0.83 -9.82
C VAL A 117 9.64 -0.17 -9.79
N GLU A 118 10.00 -0.64 -8.60
CA GLU A 118 11.11 -1.56 -8.36
C GLU A 118 10.66 -2.93 -7.84
N CYS A 119 11.32 -3.97 -8.36
CA CYS A 119 11.00 -5.36 -8.05
C CYS A 119 12.27 -6.21 -7.92
N GLU A 120 12.57 -6.69 -6.72
CA GLU A 120 13.76 -7.48 -6.42
C GLU A 120 13.44 -8.82 -5.71
N GLY A 121 14.18 -9.88 -6.04
CA GLY A 121 14.14 -11.15 -5.29
C GLY A 121 12.80 -11.91 -5.33
N ASN A 122 11.84 -11.45 -6.13
CA ASN A 122 10.49 -11.97 -6.20
C ASN A 122 10.47 -13.29 -7.02
N ARG A 123 9.95 -14.40 -6.46
CA ARG A 123 9.63 -15.64 -7.22
C ARG A 123 8.11 -15.76 -7.53
N TRP A 124 7.62 -15.29 -8.70
CA TRP A 124 6.16 -15.05 -8.95
C TRP A 124 5.63 -15.39 -10.35
N THR A 125 4.29 -15.51 -10.41
CA THR A 125 3.43 -15.14 -11.55
C THR A 125 2.95 -13.70 -11.37
N TYR A 126 3.35 -12.79 -12.26
CA TYR A 126 2.92 -11.38 -12.27
C TYR A 126 1.87 -11.13 -13.36
N SER A 127 0.92 -10.24 -13.08
CA SER A 127 0.05 -9.64 -14.10
C SER A 127 0.03 -8.15 -13.90
N PHE A 128 0.84 -7.47 -14.69
CA PHE A 128 0.89 -6.04 -14.71
C PHE A 128 0.29 -5.56 -16.03
N SER A 129 -0.68 -4.64 -15.98
CA SER A 129 -1.41 -4.23 -17.19
C SER A 129 -2.00 -2.83 -17.08
N ASN A 130 -1.90 -2.03 -18.15
CA ASN A 130 -2.51 -0.69 -18.21
C ASN A 130 -2.03 0.28 -17.12
N ASN A 131 -0.75 0.25 -16.73
CA ASN A 131 -0.25 1.25 -15.79
C ASN A 131 0.63 2.26 -16.52
N ARG A 132 0.70 3.46 -15.94
CA ARG A 132 1.57 4.54 -16.39
C ARG A 132 2.56 4.83 -15.26
N VAL A 133 3.84 4.65 -15.54
CA VAL A 133 4.92 4.98 -14.62
C VAL A 133 5.61 6.23 -15.15
N GLY A 134 5.73 7.26 -14.31
CA GLY A 134 6.38 8.53 -14.60
C GLY A 134 7.89 8.44 -14.44
N GLY A 135 8.36 7.67 -13.46
CA GLY A 135 9.76 7.30 -13.27
C GLY A 135 10.17 6.04 -14.01
N ASP A 136 11.21 5.39 -13.49
CA ASP A 136 11.81 4.20 -14.06
C ASP A 136 11.15 2.90 -13.56
N ARG A 137 11.35 1.85 -14.36
CA ARG A 137 11.00 0.49 -13.96
C ARG A 137 12.29 -0.26 -13.71
N GLU A 138 12.39 -0.87 -12.53
CA GLU A 138 13.64 -1.40 -11.97
C GLU A 138 13.55 -2.92 -11.76
N GLY A 139 14.71 -3.58 -11.70
CA GLY A 139 14.81 -5.03 -11.46
C GLY A 139 13.91 -5.90 -12.37
N GLN A 140 13.11 -6.76 -11.74
CA GLN A 140 12.19 -7.68 -12.42
C GLN A 140 10.98 -6.97 -13.06
N CYS A 141 10.75 -5.70 -12.72
CA CYS A 141 9.66 -4.88 -13.26
C CYS A 141 10.03 -4.18 -14.57
N ARG A 142 11.29 -4.23 -14.99
CA ARG A 142 11.80 -3.67 -16.26
C ARG A 142 11.11 -4.22 -17.51
N SER A 143 10.83 -5.53 -17.53
CA SER A 143 10.32 -6.23 -18.72
C SER A 143 8.80 -6.29 -18.83
N TRP A 144 8.09 -5.56 -17.99
CA TRP A 144 6.63 -5.49 -18.03
C TRP A 144 6.14 -4.90 -19.37
N ARG A 145 5.20 -5.61 -20.02
CA ARG A 145 4.37 -5.16 -21.15
C ARG A 145 3.06 -4.47 -20.74
#